data_AF-A0A7S3ZFX4-F1
#
_entry.id   AF-A0A7S3ZFX4-F1
#
_cell.length_a   1.000
_cell.length_b   1.000
_cell.length_c   1.000
_cell.angle_alpha   90.00
_cell.angle_beta   90.00
_cell.angle_gamma   90.00
#
_symmetry.space_group_name_H-M   'P 1'
#
loop_
_entity.id
_entity.type
_entity.pdbx_description
1 polymer ?
#
loop_
_entity_poly.entity_id
_entity_poly.type
_entity_poly.pdbx_seq_one_letter_code
_entity_poly.pdbx_strand_id
1 'polypeptide(L)'
;RMYMGMPVNCKTYQCVAGGPKLGFIEFVKDCKCLYESKSAISSLRNEQFHRLIASGAGSYIASYVLGIRDRHADNILIHRDGTLFHIDFGHVLGDTVTIDTHPFAITSSFKKQLGRKWPAFLDECIRAFMVLRRPDNAHKLIQFAVVAFSSLYPEHKVVEFLSKQLYMNRDIGKASLKIRKLIESAPNSYRTRFKNALHAVAVSMKG
;
A
#
# COMPACT_ATOMS: atom_id res chain seq x y z
N ARG A 1 1.39 -11.64 13.19
CA ARG A 1 1.37 -12.80 12.25
C ARG A 1 2.73 -12.87 11.57
N MET A 2 3.23 -14.08 11.30
CA MET A 2 4.55 -14.30 10.71
C MET A 2 4.44 -14.93 9.30
N TYR A 3 5.34 -14.57 8.40
CA TYR A 3 5.59 -15.19 7.11
C TYR A 3 7.09 -15.55 7.03
N MET A 4 7.43 -16.84 7.00
CA MET A 4 8.83 -17.30 6.97
C MET A 4 9.73 -16.63 8.02
N GLY A 5 9.23 -16.51 9.26
CA GLY A 5 9.95 -15.84 10.36
C GLY A 5 9.92 -14.31 10.34
N MET A 6 9.27 -13.69 9.35
CA MET A 6 9.13 -12.23 9.24
C MET A 6 7.74 -11.75 9.72
N PRO A 7 7.64 -10.69 10.52
CA PRO A 7 6.35 -10.12 10.86
C PRO A 7 5.69 -9.50 9.63
N VAL A 8 4.39 -9.77 9.46
CA VAL A 8 3.56 -9.14 8.44
C VAL A 8 2.97 -7.87 9.06
N ASN A 9 3.66 -6.74 8.87
CA ASN A 9 3.31 -5.43 9.41
C ASN A 9 3.65 -4.31 8.42
N CYS A 10 3.16 -3.11 8.70
CA CYS A 10 3.61 -1.90 8.03
C CYS A 10 4.82 -1.36 8.79
N LYS A 11 5.88 -0.94 8.09
CA LYS A 11 6.91 -0.09 8.71
C LYS A 11 6.28 1.26 9.02
N THR A 12 6.34 1.66 10.28
CA THR A 12 5.95 3.00 10.72
C THR A 12 7.19 3.87 10.82
N TYR A 13 6.99 5.17 10.69
CA TYR A 13 8.01 6.21 10.88
C TYR A 13 7.34 7.40 11.57
N GLN A 14 8.11 8.17 12.32
CA GLN A 14 7.55 9.25 13.13
C GLN A 14 7.14 10.43 12.26
N CYS A 15 5.95 10.97 12.53
CA CYS A 15 5.45 12.21 11.94
C CYS A 15 4.94 13.10 13.07
N VAL A 16 5.45 14.32 13.16
CA VAL A 16 5.08 15.28 14.20
C VAL A 16 4.63 16.58 13.53
N ALA A 17 3.41 17.02 13.80
CA ALA A 17 2.94 18.34 13.41
C ALA A 17 3.57 19.40 14.33
N GLY A 18 4.35 20.31 13.76
CA GLY A 18 4.94 21.46 14.47
C GLY A 18 4.08 22.72 14.41
N GLY A 19 3.05 22.73 13.57
CA GLY A 19 2.09 23.83 13.41
C GLY A 19 1.20 23.62 12.18
N PRO A 20 0.32 24.58 11.83
CA PRO A 20 -0.64 24.43 10.73
C PRO A 20 -0.01 24.23 9.33
N LYS A 21 1.23 24.67 9.14
CA LYS A 21 1.98 24.57 7.87
C LYS A 21 3.40 24.00 8.06
N LEU A 22 3.68 23.41 9.22
CA LEU A 22 5.00 22.89 9.57
C LEU A 22 4.85 21.52 10.20
N GLY A 23 5.66 20.56 9.75
CA GLY A 23 5.75 19.24 10.34
C GLY A 23 7.12 18.63 10.10
N PHE A 24 7.43 17.61 10.88
CA PHE A 24 8.67 16.85 10.81
C PHE A 24 8.34 15.40 10.54
N ILE A 25 9.12 14.78 9.67
CA ILE A 25 9.00 13.36 9.34
C ILE A 25 10.36 12.72 9.59
N GLU A 26 10.37 11.56 10.23
CA GLU A 26 11.57 10.75 10.44
C GLU A 26 12.22 10.43 9.10
N PHE A 27 13.51 10.76 9.00
CA PHE A 27 14.31 10.41 7.83
C PHE A 27 14.78 8.95 7.92
N VAL A 28 14.15 8.08 7.13
CA VAL A 28 14.56 6.67 7.00
C VAL A 28 15.67 6.54 5.96
N LYS A 29 16.89 6.29 6.41
CA LYS A 29 18.08 6.11 5.56
C LYS A 29 17.97 4.85 4.69
N ASP A 30 18.85 4.74 3.70
CA ASP A 30 19.05 3.52 2.88
C ASP A 30 17.78 2.99 2.19
N CYS A 31 16.90 3.90 1.79
CA CYS A 31 15.69 3.60 1.04
C CYS A 31 15.83 3.98 -0.43
N LYS A 32 15.20 3.19 -1.30
CA LYS A 32 15.00 3.52 -2.72
C LYS A 32 13.53 3.40 -3.06
N CYS A 33 13.03 4.25 -3.95
CA CYS A 33 11.68 4.10 -4.43
C CYS A 33 11.54 2.84 -5.31
N LEU A 34 10.33 2.29 -5.41
CA LEU A 34 10.08 1.03 -6.13
C LEU A 34 10.41 1.17 -7.62
N TYR A 35 10.25 2.36 -8.18
CA TYR A 35 10.61 2.67 -9.57
C TYR A 35 12.11 2.45 -9.84
N GLU A 36 12.98 2.89 -8.92
CA GLU A 36 14.44 2.77 -9.01
C GLU A 36 14.99 1.42 -8.50
N SER A 37 14.17 0.66 -7.77
CA SER A 37 14.62 -0.53 -7.02
C SER A 37 14.77 -1.80 -7.86
N LYS A 38 14.87 -1.70 -9.20
CA LYS A 38 14.88 -2.89 -10.06
C LYS A 38 16.04 -3.82 -9.78
N SER A 39 17.25 -3.27 -9.75
CA SER A 39 18.47 -4.00 -9.42
C SER A 39 18.53 -4.38 -7.94
N ALA A 40 17.99 -3.53 -7.07
CA ALA A 40 17.94 -3.75 -5.63
C ALA A 40 17.15 -5.03 -5.30
N ILE A 41 15.94 -5.18 -5.85
CA ILE A 41 15.10 -6.37 -5.60
C ILE A 41 15.75 -7.65 -6.13
N SER A 42 16.37 -7.61 -7.31
CA SER A 42 17.06 -8.80 -7.85
C SER A 42 18.27 -9.23 -7.02
N SER A 43 18.88 -8.30 -6.26
CA SER A 43 20.04 -8.57 -5.40
C SER A 43 19.68 -9.00 -3.98
N LEU A 44 18.39 -9.03 -3.62
CA LEU A 44 17.98 -9.38 -2.25
C LEU A 44 18.28 -10.85 -1.95
N ARG A 45 18.89 -11.09 -0.78
CA ARG A 45 19.02 -12.44 -0.22
C ARG A 45 17.65 -12.98 0.18
N ASN A 46 17.55 -14.30 0.36
CA ASN A 46 16.27 -14.97 0.68
C ASN A 46 15.54 -14.35 1.88
N GLU A 47 16.26 -14.04 2.97
CA GLU A 47 15.67 -13.42 4.16
C GLU A 47 15.09 -12.02 3.87
N GLN A 48 15.83 -11.19 3.15
CA GLN A 48 15.39 -9.85 2.75
C GLN A 48 14.19 -9.94 1.80
N PHE A 49 14.14 -10.96 0.96
CA PHE A 49 13.00 -11.22 0.08
C PHE A 49 11.75 -11.65 0.86
N HIS A 50 11.90 -12.48 1.90
CA HIS A 50 10.78 -12.82 2.79
C HIS A 50 10.25 -11.58 3.51
N ARG A 51 11.16 -10.71 3.95
CA ARG A 51 10.82 -9.42 4.55
C ARG A 51 10.07 -8.52 3.57
N LEU A 52 10.51 -8.47 2.32
CA LEU A 52 9.82 -7.73 1.25
C LEU A 52 8.40 -8.23 1.03
N ILE A 53 8.19 -9.55 1.02
CA ILE A 53 6.84 -10.14 0.88
C ILE A 53 5.98 -9.80 2.10
N ALA A 54 6.50 -10.00 3.31
CA ALA A 54 5.74 -9.79 4.55
C ALA A 54 5.36 -8.30 4.75
N SER A 55 6.34 -7.41 4.66
CA SER A 55 6.13 -5.96 4.81
C SER A 55 5.32 -5.36 3.66
N GLY A 56 5.50 -5.88 2.44
CA GLY A 56 4.71 -5.47 1.29
C GLY A 56 3.24 -5.88 1.44
N ALA A 57 2.97 -7.13 1.83
CA ALA A 57 1.60 -7.57 2.09
C ALA A 57 0.92 -6.73 3.17
N GLY A 58 1.62 -6.43 4.26
CA GLY A 58 1.13 -5.53 5.30
C GLY A 58 0.80 -4.13 4.77
N SER A 59 1.78 -3.51 4.11
CA SER A 59 1.68 -2.12 3.64
C SER A 59 0.62 -1.91 2.54
N TYR A 60 0.57 -2.80 1.53
CA TYR A 60 -0.42 -2.71 0.47
C TYR A 60 -1.84 -2.91 0.98
N ILE A 61 -2.05 -3.87 1.88
CA ILE A 61 -3.39 -4.13 2.44
C ILE A 61 -3.83 -3.01 3.38
N ALA A 62 -2.93 -2.50 4.24
CA ALA A 62 -3.26 -1.36 5.10
C ALA A 62 -3.62 -0.12 4.26
N SER A 63 -2.82 0.17 3.23
CA SER A 63 -3.06 1.26 2.27
C SER A 63 -4.42 1.11 1.57
N TYR A 64 -4.77 -0.10 1.14
CA TYR A 64 -6.07 -0.39 0.52
C TYR A 64 -7.23 -0.17 1.49
N VAL A 65 -7.17 -0.77 2.69
CA VAL A 65 -8.25 -0.71 3.68
C VAL A 65 -8.48 0.72 4.14
N LEU A 66 -7.43 1.49 4.40
CA LEU A 66 -7.52 2.91 4.78
C LEU A 66 -7.89 3.82 3.60
N GLY A 67 -7.97 3.30 2.38
CA GLY A 67 -8.36 4.09 1.22
C GLY A 67 -7.33 5.12 0.80
N ILE A 68 -6.04 4.84 1.00
CA ILE A 68 -4.97 5.76 0.61
C ILE A 68 -4.94 5.91 -0.90
N ARG A 69 -5.08 7.13 -1.40
CA ARG A 69 -5.06 7.47 -2.84
C ARG A 69 -3.69 8.00 -3.28
N ASP A 70 -3.61 8.43 -4.54
CA ASP A 70 -2.36 8.81 -5.23
C ASP A 70 -1.24 7.75 -5.09
N ARG A 71 -1.61 6.48 -5.30
CA ARG A 71 -0.70 5.35 -5.15
C ARG A 71 0.04 5.09 -6.46
N HIS A 72 1.26 5.61 -6.53
CA HIS A 72 2.24 5.33 -7.58
C HIS A 72 3.54 4.75 -7.00
N ALA A 73 4.41 4.22 -7.86
CA ALA A 73 5.62 3.50 -7.46
C ALA A 73 6.62 4.36 -6.68
N ASP A 74 6.59 5.68 -6.82
CA ASP A 74 7.51 6.58 -6.09
C ASP A 74 7.11 6.72 -4.61
N ASN A 75 5.82 6.53 -4.31
CA ASN A 75 5.30 6.51 -2.94
C ASN A 75 5.54 5.18 -2.22
N ILE A 76 6.24 4.25 -2.86
CA ILE A 76 6.59 2.94 -2.32
C ILE A 76 8.10 2.88 -2.20
N LEU A 77 8.59 2.73 -0.97
CA LEU A 77 10.01 2.66 -0.67
C LEU A 77 10.41 1.24 -0.29
N ILE A 78 11.64 0.87 -0.63
CA ILE A 78 12.31 -0.36 -0.22
C ILE A 78 13.59 0.02 0.51
N HIS A 79 13.66 -0.39 1.77
CA HIS A 79 14.87 -0.27 2.59
C HIS A 79 15.87 -1.36 2.21
N ARG A 80 17.17 -1.11 2.43
CA ARG A 80 18.26 -2.06 2.14
C ARG A 80 18.09 -3.44 2.78
N ASP A 81 17.38 -3.54 3.91
CA ASP A 81 17.07 -4.83 4.57
C ASP A 81 15.94 -5.63 3.86
N GLY A 82 15.34 -5.09 2.81
CA GLY A 82 14.22 -5.69 2.09
C GLY A 82 12.85 -5.24 2.57
N THR A 83 12.73 -4.36 3.59
CA THR A 83 11.43 -3.84 4.02
C THR A 83 10.81 -2.95 2.96
N LEU A 84 9.61 -3.30 2.50
CA LEU A 84 8.76 -2.47 1.64
C LEU A 84 7.76 -1.70 2.50
N PHE A 85 7.66 -0.39 2.28
CA PHE A 85 6.73 0.47 3.00
C PHE A 85 6.24 1.64 2.16
N HIS A 86 5.12 2.23 2.55
CA HIS A 86 4.48 3.31 1.82
C HIS A 86 4.79 4.65 2.49
N ILE A 87 4.95 5.69 1.69
CA ILE A 87 5.03 7.08 2.12
C ILE A 87 3.91 7.90 1.50
N ASP A 88 3.75 9.13 1.97
CA ASP A 88 2.73 10.08 1.52
C ASP A 88 1.30 9.55 1.75
N PHE A 89 0.63 10.06 2.78
CA PHE A 89 -0.73 9.66 3.15
C PHE A 89 -1.71 10.83 3.06
N GLY A 90 -1.42 11.83 2.22
CA GLY A 90 -2.21 13.07 2.12
C GLY A 90 -3.66 12.88 1.67
N HIS A 91 -4.00 11.72 1.11
CA HIS A 91 -5.35 11.38 0.66
C HIS A 91 -5.79 10.05 1.29
N VAL A 92 -6.64 10.11 2.31
CA VAL A 92 -7.11 8.96 3.11
C VAL A 92 -8.64 8.80 2.98
N LEU A 93 -9.18 7.64 3.34
CA LEU A 93 -10.61 7.30 3.24
C LEU A 93 -11.24 7.54 1.87
N GLY A 94 -10.42 7.44 0.81
CA GLY A 94 -10.87 7.56 -0.56
C GLY A 94 -11.03 8.99 -1.07
N ASP A 95 -10.58 10.00 -0.31
CA ASP A 95 -10.56 11.39 -0.77
C ASP A 95 -9.81 11.53 -2.10
N THR A 96 -10.46 12.20 -3.05
CA THR A 96 -10.06 12.17 -4.46
C THR A 96 -8.92 13.12 -4.75
N VAL A 97 -7.86 12.57 -5.33
CA VAL A 97 -7.14 13.24 -6.42
C VAL A 97 -7.98 13.04 -7.69
N THR A 98 -8.06 14.05 -8.54
CA THR A 98 -8.92 14.15 -9.75
C THR A 98 -8.77 13.01 -10.78
N ILE A 99 -7.86 12.04 -10.56
CA ILE A 99 -7.62 10.88 -11.43
C ILE A 99 -7.62 9.60 -10.57
N ASP A 100 -8.59 8.72 -10.81
CA ASP A 100 -8.72 7.43 -10.10
C ASP A 100 -7.61 6.46 -10.51
N THR A 101 -6.52 6.44 -9.74
CA THR A 101 -5.46 5.45 -9.88
C THR A 101 -5.87 4.12 -9.27
N HIS A 102 -5.38 3.01 -9.83
CA HIS A 102 -5.59 1.69 -9.24
C HIS A 102 -5.18 1.70 -7.74
N PRO A 103 -5.96 1.09 -6.84
CA PRO A 103 -5.74 1.21 -5.39
C PRO A 103 -4.47 0.50 -4.88
N PHE A 104 -3.79 -0.26 -5.75
CA PHE A 104 -2.54 -0.96 -5.44
C PHE A 104 -1.44 -0.51 -6.40
N ALA A 105 -0.41 0.20 -5.90
CA ALA A 105 0.83 0.64 -6.58
C ALA A 105 1.78 -0.47 -7.08
N ILE A 106 1.22 -1.59 -7.54
CA ILE A 106 1.98 -2.76 -7.97
C ILE A 106 2.24 -2.65 -9.48
N THR A 107 3.49 -2.44 -9.85
CA THR A 107 3.92 -2.35 -11.25
C THR A 107 4.19 -3.72 -11.88
N SER A 108 4.11 -3.80 -13.21
CA SER A 108 4.56 -4.99 -13.97
C SER A 108 6.02 -5.35 -13.71
N SER A 109 6.88 -4.35 -13.48
CA SER A 109 8.28 -4.57 -13.11
C SER A 109 8.39 -5.26 -11.76
N PHE A 110 7.63 -4.82 -10.76
CA PHE A 110 7.62 -5.42 -9.44
C PHE A 110 7.11 -6.87 -9.48
N LYS A 111 6.01 -7.13 -10.20
CA LYS A 111 5.53 -8.50 -10.42
C LYS A 111 6.59 -9.38 -11.11
N LYS A 112 7.29 -8.86 -12.13
CA LYS A 112 8.35 -9.59 -12.83
C LYS A 112 9.51 -9.95 -11.90
N GLN A 113 9.88 -9.04 -10.99
CA GLN A 113 10.95 -9.26 -10.00
C GLN A 113 10.55 -10.27 -8.92
N LEU A 114 9.28 -10.29 -8.52
CA LEU A 114 8.74 -11.34 -7.65
C LEU A 114 8.79 -12.72 -8.33
N GLY A 115 8.59 -12.78 -9.66
CA GLY A 115 8.77 -13.99 -10.46
C GLY A 115 7.97 -15.16 -9.89
N ARG A 116 8.66 -16.29 -9.59
CA ARG A 116 8.03 -17.49 -9.01
C ARG A 116 7.45 -17.28 -7.61
N LYS A 117 7.82 -16.20 -6.91
CA LYS A 117 7.30 -15.84 -5.59
C LYS A 117 6.05 -14.94 -5.64
N TRP A 118 5.61 -14.53 -6.83
CA TRP A 118 4.37 -13.75 -7.01
C TRP A 118 3.13 -14.41 -6.36
N PRO A 119 2.88 -15.72 -6.53
CA PRO A 119 1.75 -16.38 -5.84
C PRO A 119 1.85 -16.29 -4.31
N ALA A 120 3.06 -16.45 -3.76
CA ALA A 120 3.27 -16.34 -2.31
C ALA A 120 2.99 -14.92 -1.79
N PHE A 121 3.35 -13.89 -2.55
CA PHE A 121 3.00 -12.51 -2.24
C PHE A 121 1.49 -12.28 -2.28
N LEU A 122 0.80 -12.75 -3.33
CA LEU A 122 -0.66 -12.69 -3.42
C LEU A 122 -1.32 -13.35 -2.21
N ASP A 123 -0.90 -14.57 -1.89
CA ASP A 123 -1.46 -15.32 -0.76
C ASP A 123 -1.26 -14.57 0.56
N GLU A 124 -0.10 -13.94 0.76
CA GLU A 124 0.14 -13.17 1.97
C GLU A 124 -0.69 -11.89 2.05
N CYS A 125 -0.92 -11.20 0.93
CA CYS A 125 -1.86 -10.09 0.87
C CYS A 125 -3.29 -10.54 1.23
N ILE A 126 -3.76 -11.66 0.67
CA ILE A 126 -5.10 -12.18 1.01
C ILE A 126 -5.18 -12.53 2.48
N ARG A 127 -4.15 -13.19 3.02
CA ARG A 127 -4.13 -13.56 4.43
C ARG A 127 -4.07 -12.35 5.35
N ALA A 128 -3.33 -11.30 5.01
CA ALA A 128 -3.31 -10.04 5.75
C ALA A 128 -4.70 -9.36 5.73
N PHE A 129 -5.34 -9.30 4.56
CA PHE A 129 -6.71 -8.77 4.44
C PHE A 129 -7.70 -9.56 5.29
N MET A 130 -7.62 -10.89 5.26
CA MET A 130 -8.48 -11.76 6.05
C MET A 130 -8.28 -11.57 7.56
N VAL A 131 -7.08 -11.25 8.02
CA VAL A 131 -6.84 -10.90 9.43
C VAL A 131 -7.57 -9.61 9.80
N LEU A 132 -7.46 -8.55 9.00
CA LEU A 132 -8.14 -7.28 9.27
C LEU A 132 -9.67 -7.41 9.21
N ARG A 133 -10.17 -8.26 8.30
CA ARG A 133 -11.62 -8.47 8.10
C ARG A 133 -12.30 -9.28 9.21
N ARG A 134 -11.56 -10.01 10.06
CA ARG A 134 -12.18 -10.76 11.17
C ARG A 134 -13.08 -9.81 11.97
N PRO A 135 -14.32 -10.20 12.33
CA PRO A 135 -15.29 -9.29 12.93
C PRO A 135 -14.72 -8.44 14.07
N ASP A 136 -14.01 -9.07 15.02
CA ASP A 136 -13.40 -8.37 16.16
C ASP A 136 -12.30 -7.38 15.73
N ASN A 137 -11.48 -7.74 14.75
CA ASN A 137 -10.40 -6.88 14.26
C ASN A 137 -10.96 -5.72 13.43
N ALA A 138 -11.96 -5.99 12.59
CA ALA A 138 -12.64 -4.98 11.79
C ALA A 138 -13.33 -3.96 12.69
N HIS A 139 -14.04 -4.42 13.73
CA HIS A 139 -14.69 -3.56 14.71
C HIS A 139 -13.69 -2.64 15.44
N LYS A 140 -12.59 -3.22 15.96
CA LYS A 140 -11.53 -2.45 16.62
C LYS A 140 -10.88 -1.43 15.68
N LEU A 141 -10.61 -1.82 14.43
CA LEU A 141 -10.04 -0.95 13.41
C LEU A 141 -10.98 0.23 13.11
N ILE A 142 -12.28 -0.05 12.94
CA ILE A 142 -13.28 0.99 12.63
C ILE A 142 -13.41 1.96 13.80
N GLN A 143 -13.52 1.48 15.03
CA GLN A 143 -13.61 2.35 16.22
C GLN A 143 -12.37 3.23 16.38
N PHE A 144 -11.19 2.64 16.21
CA PHE A 144 -9.94 3.41 16.25
C PHE A 144 -9.91 4.48 15.15
N ALA A 145 -10.30 4.13 13.93
CA ALA A 145 -10.34 5.06 12.81
C ALA A 145 -11.33 6.21 13.04
N VAL A 146 -12.50 5.96 13.63
CA VAL A 146 -13.46 7.01 13.99
C VAL A 146 -12.83 8.04 14.91
N VAL A 147 -12.11 7.58 15.94
CA VAL A 147 -11.41 8.49 16.87
C VAL A 147 -10.27 9.23 16.16
N ALA A 148 -9.42 8.50 15.44
CA ALA A 148 -8.23 9.03 14.77
C ALA A 148 -8.56 10.06 13.67
N PHE A 149 -9.72 9.92 13.03
CA PHE A 149 -10.14 10.77 11.92
C PHE A 149 -11.29 11.72 12.26
N SER A 150 -11.67 11.83 13.53
CA SER A 150 -12.82 12.62 14.01
C SER A 150 -12.76 14.11 13.62
N SER A 151 -11.55 14.69 13.50
CA SER A 151 -11.36 16.08 13.07
C SER A 151 -11.42 16.28 11.56
N LEU A 152 -11.33 15.20 10.78
CA LEU A 152 -11.26 15.23 9.31
C LEU A 152 -12.57 14.76 8.67
N TYR A 153 -13.25 13.78 9.27
CA TYR A 153 -14.44 13.16 8.69
C TYR A 153 -15.53 12.89 9.74
N PRO A 154 -16.81 13.03 9.38
CA PRO A 154 -17.91 12.56 10.20
C PRO A 154 -17.83 11.04 10.44
N GLU A 155 -18.17 10.60 11.65
CA GLU A 155 -18.13 9.19 12.07
C GLU A 155 -18.78 8.24 11.06
N HIS A 156 -20.01 8.54 10.64
CA HIS A 156 -20.76 7.68 9.73
C HIS A 156 -20.02 7.43 8.40
N LYS A 157 -19.27 8.42 7.88
CA LYS A 157 -18.49 8.26 6.65
C LYS A 157 -17.32 7.30 6.85
N VAL A 158 -16.62 7.41 8.00
CA VAL A 158 -15.51 6.51 8.34
C VAL A 158 -16.00 5.07 8.47
N VAL A 159 -17.10 4.87 9.21
CA VAL A 159 -17.71 3.55 9.42
C VAL A 159 -18.18 2.94 8.10
N GLU A 160 -18.91 3.71 7.28
CA GLU A 160 -19.41 3.24 5.99
C GLU A 160 -18.26 2.86 5.06
N PHE A 161 -17.24 3.73 4.94
CA PHE A 161 -16.10 3.50 4.07
C PHE A 161 -15.34 2.23 4.43
N LEU A 162 -14.93 2.08 5.69
CA LEU A 162 -14.15 0.92 6.12
C LEU A 162 -14.96 -0.38 6.07
N SER A 163 -16.25 -0.34 6.43
CA SER A 163 -17.14 -1.50 6.30
C SER A 163 -17.28 -1.96 4.85
N LYS A 164 -17.33 -1.01 3.91
CA LYS A 164 -17.35 -1.27 2.48
C LYS A 164 -16.01 -1.82 1.97
N GLN A 165 -14.86 -1.24 2.36
CA GLN A 165 -13.54 -1.72 1.96
C GLN A 165 -13.23 -3.13 2.47
N LEU A 166 -13.68 -3.45 3.69
CA LEU A 166 -13.54 -4.78 4.28
C LEU A 166 -14.58 -5.79 3.77
N TYR A 167 -15.52 -5.36 2.93
CA TYR A 167 -16.63 -6.18 2.43
C TYR A 167 -17.40 -6.88 3.57
N MET A 168 -17.73 -6.16 4.65
CA MET A 168 -18.34 -6.74 5.85
C MET A 168 -19.69 -7.44 5.56
N ASN A 169 -20.44 -6.95 4.57
CA ASN A 169 -21.74 -7.50 4.17
C ASN A 169 -21.63 -8.66 3.15
N ARG A 170 -20.44 -9.23 2.93
CA ARG A 170 -20.22 -10.31 1.96
C ARG A 170 -19.71 -11.57 2.64
N ASP A 171 -19.85 -12.69 1.94
CA ASP A 171 -19.17 -13.92 2.33
C ASP A 171 -17.64 -13.80 2.23
N ILE A 172 -16.94 -14.53 3.11
CA ILE A 172 -15.47 -14.59 3.21
C ILE A 172 -14.82 -14.99 1.87
N GLY A 173 -15.37 -16.00 1.19
CA GLY A 173 -14.86 -16.48 -0.10
C GLY A 173 -15.02 -15.42 -1.19
N LYS A 174 -16.16 -14.74 -1.24
CA LYS A 174 -16.40 -13.66 -2.21
C LYS A 174 -15.50 -12.45 -1.97
N ALA A 175 -15.27 -12.08 -0.71
CA ALA A 175 -14.40 -10.96 -0.35
C ALA A 175 -12.94 -11.24 -0.72
N SER A 176 -12.42 -12.42 -0.33
CA SER A 176 -11.04 -12.83 -0.66
C SER A 176 -10.79 -12.93 -2.16
N LEU A 177 -11.73 -13.49 -2.92
CA LEU A 177 -11.64 -13.56 -4.39
C LEU A 177 -11.62 -12.16 -5.03
N LYS A 178 -12.41 -11.22 -4.49
CA LYS A 178 -12.44 -9.85 -4.99
C LYS A 178 -11.12 -9.13 -4.79
N ILE A 179 -10.52 -9.22 -3.59
CA ILE A 179 -9.20 -8.65 -3.31
C ILE A 179 -8.12 -9.31 -4.16
N ARG A 180 -8.16 -10.64 -4.32
CA ARG A 180 -7.21 -11.36 -5.18
C ARG A 180 -7.24 -10.83 -6.60
N LYS A 181 -8.43 -10.72 -7.20
CA LYS A 181 -8.60 -10.20 -8.56
C LYS A 181 -8.10 -8.75 -8.68
N LEU A 182 -8.35 -7.90 -7.68
CA LEU A 182 -7.86 -6.52 -7.67
C LEU A 182 -6.32 -6.45 -7.67
N ILE A 183 -5.66 -7.24 -6.82
CA ILE A 183 -4.19 -7.26 -6.75
C ILE A 183 -3.60 -7.86 -8.03
N GLU A 184 -4.22 -8.90 -8.59
CA GLU A 184 -3.81 -9.53 -9.85
C GLU A 184 -3.96 -8.60 -11.06
N SER A 185 -4.99 -7.75 -11.07
CA SER A 185 -5.19 -6.75 -12.12
C SER A 185 -4.28 -5.53 -11.98
N ALA A 186 -3.74 -5.26 -10.78
CA ALA A 186 -2.94 -4.07 -10.51
C ALA A 186 -1.80 -3.83 -11.53
N PRO A 187 -0.94 -4.83 -11.83
CA PRO A 187 0.15 -4.66 -12.80
C PRO A 187 -0.34 -4.29 -14.21
N ASN A 188 -1.54 -4.76 -14.58
CA ASN A 188 -2.15 -4.51 -15.89
C ASN A 188 -2.98 -3.21 -15.91
N SER A 189 -3.42 -2.74 -14.74
CA SER A 189 -4.30 -1.58 -14.59
C SER A 189 -3.55 -0.24 -14.60
N TYR A 190 -2.23 -0.27 -14.44
CA TYR A 190 -1.43 0.91 -14.73
C TYR A 190 -1.46 1.16 -16.23
N ARG A 191 -2.29 2.10 -16.66
CA ARG A 191 -2.11 2.86 -17.91
C ARG A 191 -0.73 3.51 -17.88
N THR A 192 0.25 2.69 -18.21
CA THR A 192 1.71 2.86 -18.19
C THR A 192 2.19 3.81 -19.30
N ARG A 193 1.30 4.55 -19.99
CA ARG A 193 1.66 5.35 -21.18
C ARG A 193 1.51 6.85 -21.04
N PHE A 194 0.63 7.36 -20.17
CA PHE A 194 0.29 8.80 -20.18
C PHE A 194 1.18 9.66 -19.27
N LYS A 195 1.42 9.25 -18.01
CA LYS A 195 2.25 10.05 -17.07
C LYS A 195 3.76 10.00 -17.41
N ASN A 196 4.27 8.86 -17.89
CA ASN A 196 5.67 8.75 -18.34
C ASN A 196 5.96 9.56 -19.61
N ALA A 197 5.00 9.66 -20.54
CA ALA A 197 5.12 10.52 -21.72
C ALA A 197 5.05 12.00 -21.34
N LEU A 198 4.12 12.39 -20.47
CA LEU A 198 3.99 13.79 -20.01
C LEU A 198 5.21 14.26 -19.20
N HIS A 199 5.79 13.42 -18.34
CA HIS A 199 7.00 13.79 -17.60
C HIS A 199 8.25 13.88 -18.48
N ALA A 200 8.39 13.00 -19.48
CA ALA A 200 9.51 13.06 -20.43
C ALA A 200 9.42 14.31 -21.34
N VAL A 201 8.21 14.68 -21.77
CA VAL A 201 7.98 15.89 -22.59
C VAL A 201 8.22 17.18 -21.78
N ALA A 202 7.80 17.23 -20.52
CA ALA A 202 8.00 18.39 -19.66
C ALA A 202 9.48 18.66 -19.31
N VAL A 203 10.33 17.64 -19.31
CA VAL A 203 11.78 17.77 -19.11
C VAL A 203 12.49 18.19 -20.41
N SER A 204 11.98 17.78 -21.57
CA SER A 204 12.49 18.17 -22.90
C SER A 204 12.16 19.61 -23.31
N MET A 205 11.13 20.24 -22.72
CA MET A 205 10.69 21.61 -23.02
C MET A 205 11.29 22.68 -22.09
N LYS A 206 12.10 22.27 -21.10
CA LYS A 206 12.82 23.17 -20.18
C LYS A 206 14.35 23.17 -20.41
N GLY A 207 14.81 22.56 -21.50
CA GLY A 207 16.20 22.62 -21.98
C GLY A 207 16.31 23.58 -23.16
#